data_AF-A0A924C851-F1
#
_entry.id   AF-A0A924C851-F1
#
_cell.length_a   1.000
_cell.length_b   1.000
_cell.length_c   1.000
_cell.angle_alpha   90.00
_cell.angle_beta   90.00
_cell.angle_gamma   90.00
#
_symmetry.space_group_name_H-M   'P 1'
#
loop_
_entity.id
_entity.type
_entity.pdbx_description
1 polymer ?
#
loop_
_entity_poly.entity_id
_entity_poly.type
_entity_poly.pdbx_seq_one_letter_code
_entity_poly.pdbx_strand_id
1 'polypeptide(L)' 'MDMTATGWLLGIGALLSIAALAGDWARRRAPLAWHAHLPWNAMVFAGLVTILFGIVHLLGLTKAG' A
#
# COMPACT_ATOMS: atom_id res chain seq x y z
N MET A 1 -5.96 17.62 -4.84
CA MET A 1 -6.63 16.85 -3.77
C MET A 1 -6.49 17.64 -2.49
N ASP A 2 -7.28 17.35 -1.46
CA ASP A 2 -7.10 17.99 -0.15
C ASP A 2 -6.18 17.15 0.76
N MET A 3 -5.86 17.69 1.94
CA MET A 3 -5.04 17.01 2.95
C MET A 3 -5.70 15.70 3.42
N THR A 4 -7.03 15.66 3.51
CA THR A 4 -7.79 14.48 3.95
C THR A 4 -7.62 13.32 2.97
N ALA A 5 -7.84 13.54 1.67
CA ALA A 5 -7.62 12.54 0.63
C ALA A 5 -6.16 12.06 0.61
N THR A 6 -5.21 12.96 0.86
CA THR A 6 -3.79 12.61 0.95
C THR A 6 -3.50 11.68 2.12
N GLY A 7 -4.06 11.98 3.30
CA GLY A 7 -3.98 11.11 4.47
C GLY A 7 -4.56 9.72 4.20
N TRP A 8 -5.70 9.64 3.51
CA TRP A 8 -6.29 8.36 3.09
C TRP A 8 -5.40 7.56 2.15
N LEU A 9 -4.78 8.20 1.15
CA LEU A 9 -3.84 7.53 0.25
C LEU A 9 -2.65 6.93 1.01
N LEU A 10 -2.06 7.68 1.93
CA LEU A 10 -0.94 7.20 2.74
C LEU A 10 -1.37 6.05 3.67
N GLY A 11 -2.51 6.20 4.35
CA GLY A 11 -3.05 5.19 5.26
C GLY A 11 -3.40 3.88 4.55
N ILE A 12 -4.19 3.95 3.47
CA ILE A 12 -4.59 2.78 2.68
C ILE A 12 -3.38 2.12 2.05
N GLY A 13 -2.45 2.91 1.48
CA GLY A 13 -1.25 2.39 0.87
C GLY A 13 -0.36 1.65 1.89
N ALA A 14 -0.22 2.19 3.10
CA ALA A 14 0.51 1.52 4.20
C ALA A 14 -0.18 0.22 4.63
N LEU A 15 -1.50 0.24 4.81
CA LEU A 15 -2.28 -0.95 5.18
C LEU A 15 -2.17 -2.06 4.14
N LEU A 16 -2.30 -1.73 2.85
CA LEU A 16 -2.13 -2.69 1.75
C LEU A 16 -0.72 -3.29 1.73
N SER A 17 0.31 -2.45 1.92
CA SER A 17 1.71 -2.90 1.93
C SER A 17 1.98 -3.86 3.09
N ILE A 18 1.49 -3.53 4.30
CA ILE A 18 1.65 -4.37 5.50
C ILE A 18 0.89 -5.68 5.36
N ALA A 19 -0.38 -5.62 4.93
CA ALA A 19 -1.21 -6.80 4.72
C ALA A 19 -0.59 -7.75 3.69
N ALA A 20 -0.04 -7.21 2.62
CA ALA A 20 0.58 -7.99 1.57
C ALA A 20 1.94 -8.59 2.00
N LEU A 21 2.72 -7.89 2.84
CA LEU A 21 3.94 -8.43 3.45
C LEU A 21 3.61 -9.61 4.38
N ALA A 22 2.59 -9.45 5.22
CA ALA A 22 2.10 -10.51 6.10
C ALA A 22 1.56 -11.70 5.31
N GLY A 23 0.82 -11.44 4.23
CA GLY A 23 0.30 -12.45 3.31
C GLY A 23 1.39 -13.23 2.59
N ASP A 24 2.44 -12.57 2.11
CA ASP A 24 3.59 -13.25 1.50
C ASP A 24 4.33 -14.12 2.51
N TRP A 25 4.51 -13.64 3.73
CA TRP A 25 5.10 -14.43 4.81
C TRP A 25 4.25 -15.66 5.15
N ALA A 26 2.93 -15.50 5.25
CA ALA A 26 2.00 -16.60 5.48
C ALA A 26 2.02 -17.62 4.32
N ARG A 27 2.07 -17.14 3.07
CA ARG A 27 2.19 -17.97 1.85
C ARG A 27 3.44 -18.87 1.91
N ARG A 28 4.59 -18.34 2.34
CA ARG A 28 5.84 -19.11 2.46
C ARG A 28 5.76 -20.21 3.52
N ARG A 29 4.91 -20.04 4.54
CA ARG A 29 4.71 -21.03 5.62
C ARG A 29 3.68 -22.10 5.26
N ALA A 30 2.64 -21.74 4.51
CA ALA A 30 1.55 -22.64 4.12
C ALA A 30 1.22 -22.47 2.63
N PRO A 31 2.05 -23.00 1.71
CA PRO A 31 1.88 -22.78 0.27
C PRO A 31 0.66 -23.47 -0.33
N LEU A 32 0.06 -24.45 0.36
CA LEU A 32 -1.15 -25.17 -0.07
C LEU A 32 -2.45 -24.57 0.49
N ALA A 33 -2.37 -23.54 1.33
CA ALA A 33 -3.54 -22.91 1.90
C ALA A 33 -4.20 -21.96 0.88
N TRP A 34 -5.51 -21.74 1.02
CA TRP A 34 -6.29 -20.88 0.11
C TRP A 34 -5.69 -19.47 -0.05
N HIS A 35 -5.13 -18.91 1.03
CA HIS A 35 -4.54 -17.57 1.03
C HIS A 35 -3.24 -17.49 0.22
N ALA A 36 -2.59 -18.60 -0.11
CA ALA A 36 -1.38 -18.62 -0.94
C ALA A 36 -1.65 -18.17 -2.39
N HIS A 37 -2.90 -18.30 -2.84
CA HIS A 37 -3.34 -17.93 -4.20
C HIS A 37 -3.75 -16.47 -4.33
N LEU A 38 -3.80 -15.71 -3.22
CA LEU A 38 -4.08 -14.30 -3.27
C LEU A 38 -2.91 -13.54 -3.94
N PRO A 39 -3.19 -12.46 -4.69
CA PRO A 39 -2.19 -11.74 -5.47
C PRO A 39 -1.35 -10.78 -4.61
N TRP A 40 -0.63 -11.33 -3.63
CA TRP A 40 0.13 -10.54 -2.65
C TRP A 40 1.12 -9.54 -3.27
N ASN A 41 1.78 -9.92 -4.36
CA ASN A 41 2.70 -9.02 -5.06
C ASN A 41 1.97 -7.81 -5.69
N ALA A 42 0.78 -8.02 -6.25
CA ALA A 42 -0.03 -6.94 -6.80
C ALA A 42 -0.54 -6.01 -5.68
N MET A 43 -0.88 -6.57 -4.51
CA MET A 43 -1.28 -5.78 -3.34
C MET A 43 -0.14 -4.92 -2.80
N VAL A 44 1.09 -5.46 -2.69
CA VAL A 44 2.28 -4.66 -2.32
C VAL A 44 2.48 -3.53 -3.34
N PHE A 45 2.45 -3.84 -4.64
CA PHE A 45 2.64 -2.83 -5.67
C PHE A 45 1.59 -1.71 -5.58
N ALA A 46 0.31 -2.06 -5.47
CA ALA A 46 -0.78 -1.11 -5.31
C ALA A 46 -0.58 -0.23 -4.06
N GLY A 47 -0.17 -0.84 -2.94
CA GLY A 47 0.15 -0.12 -1.72
C GLY A 47 1.26 0.92 -1.91
N LEU A 48 2.38 0.51 -2.50
CA LEU A 48 3.53 1.39 -2.74
C LEU A 48 3.22 2.53 -3.72
N VAL A 49 2.49 2.24 -4.80
CA VAL A 49 2.06 3.28 -5.76
C VAL A 49 1.13 4.30 -5.10
N THR A 50 0.21 3.84 -4.27
CA THR A 50 -0.71 4.72 -3.53
C THR A 50 0.04 5.64 -2.57
N ILE A 51 1.02 5.08 -1.84
CA ILE A 51 1.91 5.87 -0.97
C ILE A 51 2.67 6.91 -1.78
N LEU A 52 3.29 6.51 -2.89
CA LEU A 52 4.07 7.41 -3.74
C LEU A 52 3.22 8.57 -4.24
N PHE A 53 1.98 8.30 -4.67
CA PHE A 53 1.05 9.34 -5.12
C PHE A 53 0.71 10.33 -3.99
N GLY A 54 0.44 9.81 -2.78
CA GLY A 54 0.22 10.64 -1.59
C GLY A 54 1.43 11.51 -1.23
N ILE A 55 2.65 10.95 -1.30
CA ILE A 55 3.89 11.69 -1.03
C ILE A 55 4.10 12.80 -2.07
N VAL A 56 3.94 12.51 -3.35
CA VAL A 56 4.09 13.52 -4.43
C VAL A 56 3.11 14.68 -4.21
N HIS A 57 1.87 14.36 -3.82
CA HIS A 57 0.89 15.40 -3.51
C HIS A 57 1.28 16.24 -2.29
N LEU A 58 1.74 15.62 -1.19
CA LEU A 58 2.26 16.35 -0.03
C LEU A 58 3.41 17.29 -0.40
N LEU A 59 4.37 16.80 -1.18
CA LEU A 59 5.51 17.62 -1.62
C LEU A 59 5.05 18.79 -2.49
N GLY A 60 4.05 18.58 -3.35
CA GLY A 60 3.42 19.63 -4.14
C GLY A 60 2.80 20.73 -3.27
N LEU A 61 2.06 20.34 -2.22
CA LEU A 61 1.48 21.29 -1.27
C LEU A 61 2.56 22.09 -0.51
N THR A 62 3.63 21.43 -0.06
CA THR A 62 4.72 22.10 0.67
C THR A 62 5.52 23.10 -0.16
N LYS A 63 5.57 22.94 -1.48
CA LYS A 63 6.24 23.89 -2.39
C LYS A 63 5.36 25.05 -2.82
N ALA A 64 4.04 24.89 -2.71
CA ALA A 64 3.06 25.88 -3.15
C ALA A 64 2.67 26.87 -2.03
N GLY A 65 2.98 26.55 -0.78
CA GLY A 65 2.88 27.46 0.37
C GLY A 65 4.20 28.14 0.67
#